data_AF-A0A7X5WQY2-F1
#
_entry.id   AF-A0A7X5WQY2-F1
#
_cell.length_a   1.000
_cell.length_b   1.000
_cell.length_c   1.000
_cell.angle_alpha   90.00
_cell.angle_beta   90.00
_cell.angle_gamma   90.00
#
_symmetry.space_group_name_H-M   'P 1'
#
loop_
_entity.id
_entity.type
_entity.pdbx_description
1 polymer ?
#
loop_
_entity_poly.entity_id
_entity_poly.type
_entity_poly.pdbx_seq_one_letter_code
_entity_poly.pdbx_strand_id
1 'polypeptide(L)' 'NDGGANVTRDGGRTWSTQHNQPTAELYQVDVDDQFPYWLYAGQQDNSTIAVPSLPPYSAPGGATA' A
#
# COMPACT_ATOMS: atom_id res chain seq x y z
N ASN A 1 5.13 -8.40 -8.02
CA ASN A 1 3.82 -8.48 -7.37
C ASN A 1 3.86 -7.61 -6.14
N ASP A 2 2.82 -6.81 -5.95
CA ASP A 2 2.77 -5.79 -4.90
C ASP A 2 2.64 -6.35 -3.48
N GLY A 3 2.88 -7.65 -3.29
CA GLY A 3 2.88 -8.37 -2.02
C GLY A 3 4.11 -8.08 -1.15
N GLY A 4 4.09 -8.67 0.05
CA GLY A 4 5.09 -8.50 1.10
C GLY A 4 6.08 -9.67 1.25
N ALA A 5 6.67 -9.78 2.44
CA ALA A 5 7.68 -10.79 2.73
C ALA A 5 7.09 -12.08 3.30
N ASN A 6 7.61 -13.23 2.85
CA ASN A 6 7.42 -14.51 3.50
C ASN A 6 8.66 -14.86 4.33
N VAL A 7 8.45 -15.20 5.60
CA VAL A 7 9.52 -15.60 6.51
C VAL A 7 9.27 -17.02 6.99
N THR A 8 10.32 -17.83 6.99
CA THR A 8 10.35 -19.13 7.67
C THR A 8 11.18 -19.04 8.94
N ARG A 9 10.79 -19.81 9.96
CA ARG A 9 11.53 -19.95 11.23
C ARG A 9 11.91 -21.39 11.55
N ASP A 10 11.61 -22.32 10.65
CA ASP A 10 11.76 -23.76 10.85
C ASP A 10 12.53 -24.46 9.72
N GLY A 11 13.34 -23.70 8.99
CA GLY A 11 14.15 -24.21 7.88
C GLY A 11 13.35 -24.46 6.60
N GLY A 12 12.25 -23.72 6.39
CA GLY A 12 11.47 -23.75 5.15
C GLY A 12 10.33 -24.76 5.12
N ARG A 13 9.99 -25.38 6.27
CA ARG A 13 8.86 -26.32 6.37
C ARG A 13 7.53 -25.58 6.40
N THR A 14 7.50 -24.43 7.07
CA THR A 14 6.38 -23.49 7.06
C THR A 14 6.86 -22.07 6.80
N TRP A 15 5.95 -21.25 6.27
CA TRP A 15 6.19 -19.86 5.89
C TRP A 15 5.05 -18.98 6.39
N SER A 16 5.35 -17.74 6.77
CA SER A 16 4.32 -16.75 7.04
C SER A 16 3.47 -16.49 5.80
N THR A 17 2.27 -15.94 5.99
CA THR A 17 1.51 -15.34 4.88
C THR A 17 2.29 -14.16 4.30
N GLN A 18 2.01 -13.81 3.04
CA GLN A 18 2.56 -12.63 2.38
C GLN A 18 1.76 -11.36 2.73
N HIS A 19 0.55 -11.52 3.28
CA HIS A 19 -0.36 -10.45 3.71
C HIS A 19 -0.12 -10.03 5.17
N ASN A 20 1.13 -9.70 5.50
CA ASN A 20 1.52 -9.31 6.86
C ASN A 20 2.01 -7.86 6.96
N GLN A 21 2.17 -7.17 5.82
CA GLN A 21 2.59 -5.77 5.71
C GLN A 21 1.82 -5.10 4.57
N PRO A 22 1.43 -3.82 4.70
CA PRO A 22 0.93 -3.05 3.57
C PRO A 22 2.09 -2.69 2.65
N THR A 23 2.02 -3.14 1.40
CA THR A 23 3.01 -2.90 0.36
C THR A 23 2.32 -2.41 -0.91
N ALA A 24 3.03 -1.60 -1.69
CA ALA A 24 2.63 -1.18 -3.02
C ALA A 24 3.88 -0.84 -3.83
N GLU A 25 3.93 -1.20 -5.10
CA GLU A 25 4.92 -0.71 -6.04
C GLU A 25 4.24 0.28 -7.01
N LEU A 26 4.67 1.53 -7.00
CA LEU A 26 4.03 2.64 -7.71
C LEU A 26 5.04 3.32 -8.63
N TYR A 27 4.75 3.41 -9.93
CA TYR A 27 5.61 4.07 -10.92
C TYR A 27 5.13 5.47 -11.31
N GLN A 28 3.85 5.77 -11.10
CA GLN A 28 3.24 7.05 -11.40
C GLN A 28 2.19 7.40 -10.35
N VAL A 29 2.06 8.71 -10.08
CA VAL A 29 1.02 9.29 -9.24
C VAL A 29 0.39 10.46 -9.99
N ASP A 30 -0.94 10.51 -10.02
CA ASP A 30 -1.72 11.63 -10.55
C ASP A 30 -2.57 12.26 -9.42
N VAL A 31 -2.96 13.52 -9.60
CA VAL A 31 -3.83 14.26 -8.67
C VAL A 31 -5.03 14.85 -9.41
N ASP A 32 -6.13 15.06 -8.68
CA ASP A 32 -7.29 15.79 -9.21
C ASP A 32 -7.37 17.24 -8.69
N ASP A 33 -8.39 17.95 -9.19
CA ASP A 33 -8.66 19.35 -8.86
C ASP A 33 -9.68 19.54 -7.71
N GLN A 34 -10.03 18.48 -6.96
CA GLN A 34 -10.96 18.59 -5.83
C GLN A 34 -10.30 19.28 -4.62
N PHE A 35 -11.10 19.69 -3.62
CA PHE A 35 -10.57 20.15 -2.33
C PHE A 35 -11.29 19.47 -1.14
N PRO A 36 -10.58 18.65 -0.35
CA PRO A 36 -9.19 18.22 -0.53
C PRO A 36 -9.03 17.37 -1.81
N TYR A 37 -7.92 17.55 -2.53
CA TYR A 37 -7.63 16.78 -3.74
C TYR A 37 -7.35 15.31 -3.42
N TRP A 38 -7.52 14.44 -4.40
CA TRP A 38 -7.18 13.02 -4.29
C TRP A 38 -5.90 12.69 -5.05
N LEU A 39 -5.14 11.74 -4.51
CA LEU A 39 -3.99 11.13 -5.16
C LEU A 39 -4.38 9.75 -5.69
N TYR A 40 -3.98 9.44 -6.91
CA TYR A 40 -4.25 8.19 -7.59
C TYR A 40 -2.94 7.56 -8.05
N ALA A 41 -2.78 6.26 -7.83
CA ALA A 41 -1.62 5.52 -8.30
C ALA A 41 -1.99 4.09 -8.68
N GLY A 42 -1.55 3.64 -9.86
CA GLY A 42 -1.64 2.24 -10.26
C GLY A 42 -0.55 1.41 -9.58
N GLN A 43 -0.92 0.26 -9.04
CA GLN A 43 0.04 -0.74 -8.55
C GLN A 43 0.58 -1.60 -9.72
N GLN A 44 1.80 -2.14 -9.61
CA GLN A 44 2.49 -2.85 -10.70
C GLN A 44 1.73 -4.09 -11.20
N ASP A 45 1.14 -4.87 -10.28
CA ASP A 45 0.45 -6.14 -10.56
C ASP A 45 -0.98 -6.17 -9.98
N ASN A 46 -1.51 -5.03 -9.53
CA ASN A 46 -2.75 -4.96 -8.77
C ASN A 46 -3.63 -3.76 -9.21
N SER A 47 -4.64 -3.42 -8.40
CA SER A 47 -5.58 -2.33 -8.66
C SER A 47 -4.96 -0.93 -8.43
N THR A 48 -5.70 0.09 -8.87
CA THR A 48 -5.41 1.49 -8.54
C THR A 48 -5.77 1.81 -7.10
N ILE A 49 -4.88 2.52 -6.41
CA ILE A 49 -5.10 3.10 -5.08
C ILE A 49 -5.56 4.54 -5.26
N ALA A 50 -6.54 4.96 -4.46
CA ALA A 50 -6.99 6.35 -4.36
C ALA A 50 -7.02 6.76 -2.88
N VAL A 51 -6.33 7.85 -2.54
CA VAL A 51 -6.31 8.39 -1.18
C VAL A 51 -6.56 9.90 -1.18
N PRO A 52 -7.36 10.42 -0.24
CA PRO A 52 -7.54 11.87 -0.10
C PRO A 52 -6.28 12.51 0.49
N SER A 53 -5.93 13.71 0.02
CA SER A 53 -4.85 14.53 0.58
C SER A 53 -5.09 14.96 2.03
N LEU A 54 -6.35 14.96 2.45
CA LEU A 54 -6.76 15.13 3.85
C LEU A 54 -7.65 13.94 4.26
N PRO A 55 -7.08 12.88 4.85
CA PRO A 55 -7.84 11.70 5.20
C PRO A 55 -8.74 11.95 6.42
N PRO A 56 -10.02 11.52 6.38
CA PRO A 56 -10.95 11.69 7.50
C PRO A 56 -10.65 10.77 8.70
N TYR A 57 -9.66 9.89 8.58
CA TYR A 57 -9.16 8.99 9.63
C TYR A 57 -7.64 8.79 9.45
N SER A 58 -6.96 8.29 10.48
CA SER A 58 -5.53 7.99 10.40
C SER A 58 -5.25 7.00 9.28
N ALA A 59 -4.42 7.38 8.30
CA ALA A 59 -4.08 6.51 7.19
C ALA A 59 -3.39 5.23 7.72
N PRO A 60 -3.82 4.02 7.29
CA PRO A 60 -3.19 2.78 7.74
C PRO A 60 -1.75 2.74 7.21
N GLY A 61 -0.78 2.79 8.12
CA GLY A 61 0.65 2.61 7.80
C GLY A 61 1.47 3.88 7.58
N GLY A 62 0.87 5.07 7.66
CA GLY A 62 1.63 6.33 7.73
C GLY A 62 2.12 6.57 9.17
N ALA A 63 3.35 7.08 9.33
CA ALA A 63 3.78 7.60 10.62
C ALA A 63 2.76 8.67 11.07
N THR A 64 2.16 8.48 12.23
CA THR A 64 1.38 9.52 12.89
C THR A 64 2.34 10.68 13.16
N ALA A 65 2.12 11.82 12.50
CA ALA A 65 2.77 13.07 12.87
C ALA A 65 2.29 13.52 14.25
#